data_AF-A0A7X5DD42-F1
#
_entry.id   AF-A0A7X5DD42-F1
#
_cell.length_a   1.000
_cell.length_b   1.000
_cell.length_c   1.000
_cell.angle_alpha   90.00
_cell.angle_beta   90.00
_cell.angle_gamma   90.00
#
_symmetry.space_group_name_H-M   'P 1'
#
loop_
_entity.id
_entity.type
_entity.pdbx_description
1 polymer ?
#
loop_
_entity_poly.entity_id
_entity_poly.type
_entity_poly.pdbx_seq_one_letter_code
_entity_poly.pdbx_strand_id
1 'polypeptide(L)' 'MGAFERPLTCKQISERTGGAISAEAVRSFCHRGPRNHPLPHVRTGRSGKYIHIRPSVFDAWYEEEERRIAG' A
#
# COMPACT_ATOMS: atom_id res chain seq x y z
N MET A 1 2.15 9.06 -22.35
CA MET A 1 2.00 9.98 -21.20
C MET A 1 1.40 9.19 -20.06
N GLY A 2 2.20 8.77 -19.09
CA GLY A 2 1.69 8.01 -17.94
C GLY A 2 0.80 8.91 -17.12
N ALA A 3 -0.49 8.61 -17.04
CA ALA A 3 -1.39 9.31 -16.14
C ALA A 3 -0.77 9.22 -14.73
N PHE A 4 -0.51 10.36 -14.10
CA PHE A 4 -0.11 10.38 -12.70
C PHE A 4 -1.31 9.87 -11.90
N GLU A 5 -1.33 8.56 -11.63
CA GLU A 5 -2.37 7.96 -10.81
C GLU A 5 -2.42 8.67 -9.46
N ARG A 6 -3.64 9.05 -9.09
CA ARG A 6 -3.87 9.74 -7.83
C ARG A 6 -3.52 8.78 -6.69
N PRO A 7 -2.56 9.15 -5.81
CA PRO A 7 -2.27 8.35 -4.63
C PRO A 7 -3.51 8.23 -3.74
N LEU A 8 -3.78 7.03 -3.26
CA LEU A 8 -4.89 6.71 -2.38
C LEU A 8 -4.40 6.57 -0.93
N THR A 9 -5.26 6.92 0.01
CA THR A 9 -5.01 6.66 1.43
C THR A 9 -5.21 5.18 1.76
N CYS A 10 -4.67 4.71 2.90
CA CYS A 10 -4.90 3.34 3.37
C CYS A 10 -6.39 2.98 3.46
N LYS A 11 -7.25 3.94 3.82
CA LYS A 11 -8.71 3.76 3.85
C LYS A 11 -9.26 3.50 2.46
N GLN A 12 -8.87 4.30 1.47
CA GLN A 12 -9.33 4.14 0.09
C GLN A 12 -8.84 2.85 -0.56
N ILE A 13 -7.62 2.40 -0.23
CA ILE A 13 -7.13 1.07 -0.66
C ILE A 13 -7.99 -0.04 -0.03
N SER A 14 -8.29 0.08 1.26
CA SER A 14 -9.18 -0.86 1.95
C SER A 14 -10.56 -0.93 1.29
N GLU A 15 -11.17 0.22 1.00
CA GLU A 15 -12.44 0.33 0.28
C GLU A 15 -12.35 -0.27 -1.15
N ARG A 16 -11.23 -0.05 -1.85
CA ARG A 16 -10.99 -0.61 -3.20
C ARG A 16 -10.91 -2.13 -3.20
N THR A 17 -10.38 -2.74 -2.14
CA THR A 17 -10.35 -4.20 -1.96
C THR A 17 -11.67 -4.77 -1.43
N GLY A 18 -12.74 -3.96 -1.34
CA GLY A 18 -14.02 -4.39 -0.77
C GLY A 18 -13.94 -4.72 0.72
N GLY A 19 -12.93 -4.20 1.43
CA GLY A 19 -12.67 -4.53 2.83
C GLY A 19 -11.88 -5.83 3.04
N ALA A 20 -11.45 -6.52 1.98
CA ALA A 20 -10.60 -7.71 2.10
C ALA A 20 -9.28 -7.42 2.82
N ILE A 21 -8.74 -6.21 2.62
CA ILE A 21 -7.58 -5.72 3.36
C ILE A 21 -7.99 -4.50 4.18
N SER A 22 -7.89 -4.59 5.50
CA SER A 22 -8.20 -3.47 6.40
C SER A 22 -7.19 -2.33 6.24
N ALA A 23 -7.62 -1.08 6.43
CA ALA A 23 -6.74 0.09 6.35
C ALA A 23 -5.53 0.01 7.31
N GLU A 24 -5.71 -0.63 8.47
CA GLU A 24 -4.63 -0.91 9.42
C GLU A 24 -3.61 -1.92 8.89
N ALA A 25 -4.08 -2.97 8.19
CA ALA A 25 -3.20 -3.92 7.53
C ALA A 25 -2.38 -3.24 6.42
N VAL A 26 -3.04 -2.43 5.57
CA VAL A 26 -2.36 -1.62 4.54
C VAL A 26 -1.31 -0.70 5.15
N ARG A 27 -1.63 -0.06 6.28
CA ARG A 27 -0.67 0.76 7.03
C ARG A 27 0.49 -0.05 7.57
N SER A 28 0.24 -1.24 8.10
CA SER A 28 1.27 -2.17 8.58
C SER A 28 2.27 -2.54 7.47
N PHE A 29 1.79 -2.83 6.26
CA PHE A 29 2.64 -3.15 5.11
C PHE A 29 3.58 -2.01 4.71
N CYS A 30 3.21 -0.76 4.99
CA CYS A 30 4.06 0.40 4.72
C CYS A 30 5.24 0.52 5.71
N HIS A 31 5.17 -0.13 6.87
CA HIS A 31 6.25 -0.06 7.86
C HIS A 31 7.42 -0.97 7.45
N ARG A 32 8.63 -0.42 7.44
CA ARG A 32 9.85 -1.18 7.15
C ARG A 32 10.17 -2.10 8.33
N GLY A 33 10.18 -3.40 8.08
CA GLY A 33 10.67 -4.42 9.02
C GLY A 33 11.83 -5.20 8.40
N PRO A 34 12.78 -5.72 9.20
CA PRO A 34 13.99 -6.40 8.69
C PRO A 34 13.70 -7.71 7.93
N ARG A 35 12.46 -8.22 7.97
CA ARG A 35 12.00 -9.42 7.26
C ARG A 35 10.80 -9.19 6.34
N ASN A 36 10.27 -7.97 6.27
CA ASN A 36 9.08 -7.69 5.47
C ASN A 36 9.46 -6.99 4.17
N HIS A 37 8.80 -7.37 3.08
CA HIS A 37 8.80 -6.62 1.83
C HIS A 37 7.93 -5.36 2.04
N PRO A 38 8.52 -4.15 2.20
CA PRO A 38 7.72 -3.00 2.60
C PRO A 38 7.00 -2.40 1.39
N LEU A 39 5.71 -2.12 1.54
CA LEU A 39 4.89 -1.48 0.52
C LEU A 39 5.40 -0.06 0.23
N PRO A 40 5.77 0.28 -1.02
CA PRO A 40 6.21 1.61 -1.36
C PRO A 40 5.08 2.63 -1.21
N HIS A 41 5.36 3.70 -0.48
CA HIS A 41 4.36 4.71 -0.14
C HIS A 41 5.01 6.11 -0.05
N VAL A 42 4.15 7.12 -0.17
CA VAL A 42 4.51 8.53 0.01
C VAL A 42 3.88 9.03 1.30
N ARG A 43 4.69 9.62 2.16
CA ARG A 43 4.20 10.29 3.38
C ARG A 43 3.89 11.73 3.06
N THR A 44 2.69 12.20 3.42
CA THR A 44 2.26 13.59 3.20
C THR A 44 1.81 14.25 4.51
N GLY A 45 1.90 15.58 4.55
CA GLY A 45 1.63 16.42 5.73
C GLY A 45 2.90 16.79 6.53
N ARG A 46 2.84 17.87 7.32
CA ARG A 46 3.98 18.44 8.10
C ARG A 46 4.69 17.43 9.02
N SER A 47 4.00 16.38 9.44
CA SER A 47 4.54 15.32 10.32
C SER A 47 4.60 13.94 9.65
N GLY A 48 4.34 13.83 8.34
CA GLY A 48 4.27 12.55 7.63
C GLY A 48 3.20 11.60 8.20
N LYS A 49 2.10 12.17 8.72
CA LYS A 49 1.00 11.45 9.37
C LYS A 49 0.12 10.71 8.36
N TYR A 50 0.05 11.20 7.12
CA TYR A 50 -0.78 10.62 6.08
C TYR A 50 0.07 9.75 5.14
N ILE A 51 -0.36 8.51 4.95
CA ILE A 51 0.27 7.56 4.03
C ILE A 51 -0.58 7.52 2.77
N HIS A 52 0.08 7.73 1.64
CA HIS A 52 -0.50 7.71 0.32
C HIS A 52 0.22 6.68 -0.54
N ILE A 53 -0.54 5.82 -1.19
CA ILE A 53 -0.04 4.68 -1.95
C ILE A 53 -0.63 4.77 -3.35
N ARG A 54 0.17 4.52 -4.38
CA ARG A 54 -0.36 4.46 -5.74
C ARG A 54 -1.10 3.12 -5.92
N PRO A 55 -2.30 3.10 -6.53
CA PRO A 55 -3.06 1.89 -6.79
C PRO A 55 -2.23 0.79 -7.47
N SER A 56 -1.58 1.08 -8.61
CA SER A 56 -0.74 0.09 -9.30
C SER A 56 0.47 -0.40 -8.51
N VAL A 57 1.01 0.42 -7.60
CA VAL A 57 2.13 0.00 -6.72
C VAL A 57 1.64 -0.99 -5.68
N PHE A 58 0.44 -0.76 -5.14
CA PHE A 58 -0.19 -1.69 -4.23
C PHE A 58 -0.54 -3.02 -4.92
N ASP A 59 -1.12 -2.96 -6.11
CA ASP A 59 -1.49 -4.15 -6.87
C ASP A 59 -0.24 -5.00 -7.18
N ALA A 60 0.82 -4.41 -7.75
CA ALA A 60 2.07 -5.12 -8.05
C ALA A 60 2.72 -5.72 -6.80
N TRP A 61 2.78 -4.96 -5.70
CA TRP A 61 3.34 -5.43 -4.43
C TRP A 61 2.53 -6.60 -3.85
N TYR A 62 1.19 -6.54 -3.95
CA TYR A 62 0.31 -7.58 -3.44
C TYR A 62 0.46 -8.88 -4.21
N GLU A 63 0.54 -8.81 -5.54
CA GLU A 63 0.82 -9.98 -6.40
C GLU A 63 2.18 -10.62 -6.06
N GLU A 64 3.20 -9.82 -5.75
CA GLU A 64 4.51 -10.32 -5.31
C GLU A 64 4.42 -11.04 -3.96
N GLU A 65 3.66 -10.51 -3.00
CA GLU A 65 3.45 -11.20 -1.72
C GLU A 65 2.65 -12.49 -1.86
N GLU A 66 1.61 -12.52 -2.69
CA GLU A 66 0.87 -13.76 -2.95
C GLU A 66 1.79 -14.84 -3.54
N ARG A 67 2.69 -14.48 -4.46
CA ARG A 67 3.70 -15.41 -5.00
C ARG A 67 4.71 -15.87 -3.94
N ARG A 68 5.07 -15.02 -2.99
CA ARG A 68 5.98 -15.39 -1.88
C ARG A 68 5.34 -16.31 -0.86
N ILE A 69 4.04 -16.16 -0.62
CA ILE A 69 3.29 -17.00 0.34
C ILE A 69 2.94 -18.35 -0.30
N ALA A 70 2.67 -18.38 -1.60
CA ALA A 70 2.27 -19.58 -2.33
C ALA A 70 3.45 -20.50 -2.74
N GLY A 71 4.70 -20.03 -2.67
CA GLY A 71 5.92 -20.79 -3.00
C GLY A 71 6.69 -21.22 -1.77
#